data_AF-A0AAD4V2F0-F1
#
_entry.id   AF-A0AAD4V2F0-F1
#
_cell.length_a   1.000
_cell.length_b   1.000
_cell.length_c   1.000
_cell.angle_alpha   90.00
_cell.angle_beta   90.00
_cell.angle_gamma   90.00
#
_symmetry.space_group_name_H-M   'P 1'
#
loop_
_entity.id
_entity.type
_entity.pdbx_description
1 polymer ?
#
loop_
_entity_poly.entity_id
_entity_poly.type
_entity_poly.pdbx_seq_one_letter_code
_entity_poly.pdbx_strand_id
1 'polypeptide(L)'
;MDPILQFLQNQTLPANPAEARRVRHRSARYLVINGSLYKRGFSLPYLRCLTPEEGHYVLREIHEGICGNHSGARSLAHKAIRQGYFWPSLHTDAQAFTQKCDKCQRFANIPQLPAEPLTAMVSPWPFAQWGLDLIGPMPEGKGQVKYAVVAVDYFTKWAEAEALATITAARIESFVWQNIPIPSPMARSKPLTK
;
A
#
# COMPACT_ATOMS: atom_id res chain seq x y z
N MET A 1 13.19 -22.51 29.83
CA MET A 1 12.22 -22.55 30.94
C MET A 1 12.01 -21.14 31.45
N ASP A 2 10.77 -20.66 31.52
CA ASP A 2 10.46 -19.27 31.87
C ASP A 2 10.73 -19.02 33.37
N PRO A 3 11.63 -18.09 33.74
CA PRO A 3 11.93 -17.77 35.15
C PRO A 3 10.69 -17.41 35.98
N ILE A 4 9.65 -16.87 35.34
CA ILE A 4 8.40 -16.53 36.00
C ILE A 4 7.63 -17.80 36.39
N LEU A 5 7.58 -18.80 35.51
CA LEU A 5 6.92 -20.08 35.77
C LEU A 5 7.61 -20.82 36.93
N GLN A 6 8.94 -20.88 36.91
CA GLN A 6 9.73 -21.52 37.97
C GLN A 6 9.51 -20.86 39.33
N PHE A 7 9.47 -19.53 39.37
CA PHE A 7 9.18 -18.79 40.60
C PHE A 7 7.76 -19.06 41.12
N LEU A 8 6.75 -19.07 40.23
CA LEU A 8 5.36 -19.29 40.63
C LEU A 8 5.07 -20.74 41.07
N GLN A 9 5.77 -21.72 40.52
CA GLN A 9 5.59 -23.14 40.90
C GLN A 9 6.46 -23.53 42.11
N ASN A 10 7.73 -23.14 42.12
CA ASN A 10 8.74 -23.69 43.03
C ASN A 10 9.38 -22.63 43.94
N GLN A 11 8.96 -21.35 43.87
CA GLN A 11 9.58 -20.23 44.60
C GLN A 11 11.08 -20.01 44.30
N THR A 12 11.59 -20.59 43.22
CA THR A 12 13.00 -20.48 42.81
C THR A 12 13.25 -19.14 42.12
N LEU A 13 14.34 -18.46 42.49
CA LEU A 13 14.74 -17.18 41.92
C LEU A 13 16.16 -17.26 41.32
N PRO A 14 16.47 -16.42 40.32
CA PRO A 14 17.84 -16.25 39.82
C PRO A 14 18.81 -15.85 40.94
N ALA A 15 20.07 -16.27 40.82
CA ALA A 15 21.12 -15.91 41.79
C ALA A 15 21.42 -14.40 41.80
N ASN A 16 21.26 -13.73 40.66
CA ASN A 16 21.47 -12.29 40.56
C ASN A 16 20.34 -11.52 41.29
N PRO A 17 20.65 -10.72 42.32
CA PRO A 17 19.64 -9.99 43.10
C PRO A 17 18.77 -9.04 42.25
N ALA A 18 19.34 -8.42 41.22
CA ALA A 18 18.60 -7.52 40.34
C ALA A 18 17.57 -8.27 39.48
N GLU A 19 17.94 -9.46 38.98
CA GLU A 19 17.04 -10.32 38.21
C GLU A 19 15.98 -10.95 39.10
N ALA A 20 16.36 -11.42 40.30
CA ALA A 20 15.41 -11.93 41.29
C ALA A 20 14.32 -10.90 41.63
N ARG A 21 14.73 -9.63 41.85
CA ARG A 21 13.79 -8.53 42.07
C ARG A 21 12.87 -8.30 40.86
N ARG A 22 13.42 -8.34 39.63
CA ARG A 22 12.65 -8.21 38.38
C ARG A 22 11.63 -9.33 38.22
N VAL A 23 12.02 -10.59 38.46
CA VAL A 23 11.13 -11.76 38.38
C VAL A 23 10.00 -11.61 39.39
N ARG A 24 10.30 -11.37 40.68
CA ARG A 24 9.28 -11.15 41.71
C ARG A 24 8.25 -10.10 41.30
N HIS A 25 8.71 -8.93 40.84
CA HIS A 25 7.83 -7.85 40.43
C HIS A 25 6.97 -8.21 39.21
N ARG A 26 7.56 -8.86 38.19
CA ARG A 26 6.82 -9.25 36.98
C ARG A 26 5.81 -10.36 37.25
N SER A 27 6.14 -11.32 38.11
CA SER A 27 5.30 -12.49 38.42
C SER A 27 3.95 -12.11 39.01
N ALA A 28 3.80 -10.95 39.66
CA ALA A 28 2.51 -10.44 40.14
C ALA A 28 1.45 -10.29 39.02
N ARG A 29 1.89 -10.13 37.76
CA ARG A 29 1.01 -10.04 36.59
C ARG A 29 0.68 -11.40 35.97
N TYR A 30 1.17 -12.49 36.53
CA TYR A 30 0.99 -13.83 36.01
C TYR A 30 0.39 -14.75 37.08
N LEU A 31 -0.12 -15.89 36.63
CA LEU A 31 -0.66 -16.95 37.45
C LEU A 31 -0.54 -18.28 36.69
N VAL A 32 -0.59 -19.40 37.40
CA VAL A 32 -0.52 -20.75 36.81
C VAL A 32 -1.86 -21.44 37.00
N ILE A 33 -2.46 -21.95 35.91
CA ILE A 33 -3.67 -22.78 35.93
C ILE A 33 -3.36 -24.07 35.20
N ASN A 34 -3.59 -25.22 35.84
CA ASN A 34 -3.35 -26.55 35.24
C ASN A 34 -1.96 -26.68 34.60
N GLY A 35 -0.92 -26.17 35.28
CA GLY A 35 0.46 -26.19 34.78
C GLY A 35 0.80 -25.20 33.67
N SER A 36 -0.18 -24.45 33.15
CA SER A 36 0.02 -23.44 32.10
C SER A 36 0.12 -22.03 32.69
N LEU A 37 1.02 -21.22 32.15
CA LEU A 37 1.20 -19.83 32.56
C LEU A 37 0.14 -18.94 31.91
N TYR A 38 -0.46 -18.05 32.69
CA TYR A 38 -1.43 -17.06 32.22
C TYR A 38 -1.00 -15.66 32.65
N LYS A 39 -1.19 -14.69 31.77
CA LYS A 39 -1.02 -13.26 32.04
C LYS A 39 -2.35 -12.60 32.39
N ARG A 40 -2.33 -11.81 33.46
CA ARG A 40 -3.43 -10.94 33.87
C ARG A 40 -3.58 -9.80 32.86
N GLY A 41 -4.72 -9.76 32.18
CA GLY A 41 -5.16 -8.65 31.34
C GLY A 41 -5.70 -7.49 32.18
N PHE A 42 -5.99 -6.35 31.55
CA PHE A 42 -6.70 -5.24 32.18
C PHE A 42 -8.21 -5.55 32.31
N SER A 43 -8.80 -6.14 31.27
CA SER A 43 -10.12 -6.76 31.29
C SER A 43 -9.98 -8.28 31.18
N LEU A 44 -10.89 -9.03 31.82
CA LEU A 44 -11.04 -10.48 31.60
C LEU A 44 -11.23 -10.77 30.10
N PRO A 45 -10.76 -11.91 29.56
CA PRO A 45 -10.22 -13.10 30.25
C PRO A 45 -8.70 -13.10 30.48
N TYR A 46 -8.21 -14.06 31.27
CA TYR A 46 -6.77 -14.35 31.38
C TYR A 46 -6.18 -14.78 30.04
N LEU A 47 -4.97 -14.32 29.73
CA LEU A 47 -4.29 -14.63 28.48
C LEU A 47 -3.33 -15.80 28.69
N ARG A 48 -3.56 -16.95 28.04
CA ARG A 48 -2.62 -18.07 28.05
C ARG A 48 -1.31 -17.63 27.42
N CYS A 49 -0.22 -17.80 28.15
CA CYS A 49 1.12 -17.56 27.65
C CYS A 49 1.51 -18.70 26.71
N LEU A 50 1.90 -18.36 25.48
CA LEU A 50 2.32 -19.31 24.46
C LEU A 50 3.84 -19.34 24.33
N THR A 51 4.34 -20.50 23.95
CA THR A 51 5.70 -20.67 23.42
C THR A 51 5.86 -20.00 22.05
N PRO A 52 7.09 -19.69 21.60
CA PRO A 52 7.32 -19.15 20.25
C PRO A 52 6.70 -20.02 19.14
N GLU A 53 6.75 -21.33 19.28
CA GLU A 53 6.22 -22.30 18.31
C GLU A 53 4.69 -22.25 18.26
N GLU A 54 4.03 -22.29 19.42
CA GLU A 54 2.56 -22.13 19.52
C GLU A 54 2.11 -20.75 19.02
N GLY A 55 2.85 -19.70 19.37
CA GLY A 55 2.57 -18.34 18.92
C GLY A 55 2.61 -18.21 17.40
N HIS A 56 3.62 -18.80 16.76
CA HIS A 56 3.72 -18.83 15.30
C HIS A 56 2.55 -19.59 14.65
N TYR A 57 2.14 -20.71 15.24
CA TYR A 57 0.96 -21.45 14.79
C TYR A 57 -0.31 -20.59 14.87
N VAL A 58 -0.55 -19.94 16.02
CA VAL A 58 -1.71 -19.06 16.22
C VAL A 58 -1.70 -17.89 15.23
N LEU A 59 -0.55 -17.26 14.99
CA LEU A 59 -0.44 -16.20 13.97
C LEU A 59 -0.81 -16.72 12.58
N ARG A 60 -0.34 -17.92 12.20
CA ARG A 60 -0.66 -18.55 10.92
C ARG A 60 -2.15 -18.83 10.79
N GLU A 61 -2.77 -19.45 11.80
CA GLU A 61 -4.20 -19.78 11.75
C GLU A 61 -5.09 -18.53 11.66
N ILE A 62 -4.77 -17.48 12.42
CA ILE A 62 -5.54 -16.22 12.37
C ILE A 62 -5.34 -15.48 11.04
N HIS A 63 -4.14 -15.55 10.46
CA HIS A 63 -3.80 -14.80 9.24
C HIS A 63 -4.20 -15.54 7.96
N GLU A 64 -3.93 -16.84 7.88
CA GLU A 64 -4.00 -17.68 6.67
C GLU A 64 -4.92 -18.90 6.82
N GLY A 65 -5.47 -19.16 8.01
CA GLY A 65 -6.37 -20.29 8.23
C GLY A 65 -7.70 -20.16 7.48
N ILE A 66 -8.63 -21.08 7.75
CA ILE A 66 -9.92 -21.16 7.04
C ILE A 66 -10.72 -19.84 7.12
N CYS A 67 -10.66 -19.17 8.27
CA CYS A 67 -11.27 -17.86 8.50
C CYS A 67 -10.24 -16.71 8.46
N GLY A 68 -9.06 -16.96 7.90
CA GLY A 68 -7.97 -16.00 7.77
C GLY A 68 -8.35 -14.87 6.83
N ASN A 69 -8.04 -13.64 7.22
CA ASN A 69 -8.41 -12.44 6.44
C ASN A 69 -7.19 -11.59 6.04
N HIS A 70 -5.99 -12.17 6.10
CA HIS A 70 -4.74 -11.48 5.76
C HIS A 70 -4.55 -10.11 6.45
N SER A 71 -5.07 -9.97 7.68
CA SER A 71 -5.02 -8.71 8.40
C SER A 71 -3.58 -8.29 8.72
N GLY A 72 -3.31 -6.99 8.63
CA GLY A 72 -2.00 -6.41 8.98
C GLY A 72 -1.59 -6.64 10.43
N ALA A 73 -0.30 -6.46 10.71
CA ALA A 73 0.39 -6.82 11.95
C ALA A 73 -0.35 -6.43 13.25
N ARG A 74 -0.77 -5.17 13.35
CA ARG A 74 -1.46 -4.66 14.55
C ARG A 74 -2.78 -5.37 14.82
N SER A 75 -3.57 -5.59 13.77
CA SER A 75 -4.85 -6.28 13.87
C SER A 75 -4.66 -7.76 14.19
N LEU A 76 -3.66 -8.40 13.57
CA LEU A 76 -3.30 -9.79 13.85
C LEU A 76 -2.92 -10.00 15.33
N ALA A 77 -2.06 -9.15 15.88
CA ALA A 77 -1.68 -9.20 17.30
C ALA A 77 -2.89 -8.98 18.23
N HIS A 78 -3.75 -8.01 17.91
CA HIS A 78 -4.97 -7.77 18.69
C HIS A 78 -5.95 -8.94 18.65
N LYS A 79 -6.06 -9.64 17.51
CA LYS A 79 -6.91 -10.84 17.40
C LYS A 79 -6.39 -11.97 18.29
N ALA A 80 -5.07 -12.20 18.33
CA ALA A 80 -4.47 -13.20 19.23
C ALA A 80 -4.78 -12.87 20.71
N ILE A 81 -4.67 -11.60 21.11
CA ILE A 81 -5.04 -11.14 22.47
C ILE A 81 -6.53 -11.37 22.74
N ARG A 82 -7.41 -11.02 21.80
CA ARG A 82 -8.86 -11.22 21.95
C ARG A 82 -9.26 -12.69 22.05
N GLN A 83 -8.50 -13.60 21.43
CA GLN A 83 -8.68 -15.04 21.57
C GLN A 83 -8.10 -15.60 22.88
N GLY A 84 -7.48 -14.76 23.71
CA GLY A 84 -6.95 -15.18 25.00
C GLY A 84 -5.50 -15.66 24.95
N TYR A 85 -4.72 -15.29 23.92
CA TYR A 85 -3.31 -15.67 23.81
C TYR A 85 -2.36 -14.50 24.02
N PHE A 86 -1.19 -14.78 24.60
CA PHE A 86 -0.15 -13.79 24.81
C PHE A 86 1.25 -14.40 24.75
N TRP A 87 2.21 -13.65 24.25
CA TRP A 87 3.63 -13.88 24.48
C TRP A 87 4.39 -12.55 24.34
N PRO A 88 5.59 -12.41 24.93
CA PRO A 88 6.28 -11.12 25.02
C PRO A 88 6.57 -10.46 23.66
N SER A 89 6.90 -11.25 22.64
CA SER A 89 7.24 -10.79 21.28
C SER A 89 6.04 -10.75 20.32
N LEU A 90 4.80 -10.88 20.81
CA LEU A 90 3.59 -10.97 19.97
C LEU A 90 3.52 -9.92 18.86
N HIS A 91 3.77 -8.65 19.19
CA HIS A 91 3.69 -7.57 18.21
C HIS A 91 4.81 -7.64 17.16
N THR A 92 6.04 -7.92 17.58
CA THR A 92 7.18 -8.03 16.66
C THR A 92 7.04 -9.25 15.76
N ASP A 93 6.54 -10.36 16.30
CA ASP A 93 6.35 -11.61 15.56
C ASP A 93 5.20 -11.47 14.56
N ALA A 94 4.08 -10.82 14.94
CA ALA A 94 2.99 -10.52 14.02
C ALA A 94 3.46 -9.61 12.88
N GLN A 95 4.32 -8.62 13.15
CA GLN A 95 4.91 -7.78 12.13
C GLN A 95 5.79 -8.59 11.18
N ALA A 96 6.76 -9.34 11.71
CA ALA A 96 7.64 -10.17 10.90
C ALA A 96 6.87 -11.21 10.08
N PHE A 97 5.78 -11.78 10.62
CA PHE A 97 4.91 -12.72 9.93
C PHE A 97 4.23 -12.07 8.72
N THR A 98 3.54 -10.94 8.93
CA THR A 98 2.83 -10.24 7.85
C THR A 98 3.76 -9.68 6.77
N GLN A 99 4.97 -9.25 7.13
CA GLN A 99 6.00 -8.83 6.18
C GLN A 99 6.50 -9.98 5.28
N LYS A 100 6.49 -11.22 5.79
CA LYS A 100 6.91 -12.40 5.03
C LYS A 100 5.79 -13.05 4.21
N CYS A 101 4.53 -12.65 4.41
CA CYS A 101 3.39 -13.24 3.71
C CYS A 101 3.35 -12.81 2.23
N ASP A 102 3.67 -13.72 1.31
CA ASP A 102 3.72 -13.49 -0.13
C ASP A 102 2.42 -12.90 -0.70
N LYS A 103 1.26 -13.43 -0.30
CA LYS A 103 -0.05 -12.91 -0.72
C LYS A 103 -0.23 -11.45 -0.31
N CYS A 104 0.10 -11.10 0.93
CA CYS A 104 0.02 -9.72 1.38
C CYS A 104 0.99 -8.80 0.62
N GLN A 105 2.21 -9.26 0.34
CA GLN A 105 3.20 -8.43 -0.36
C GLN A 105 2.82 -8.18 -1.84
N ARG A 106 2.22 -9.17 -2.51
CA ARG A 106 1.80 -9.03 -3.92
C ARG A 106 0.55 -8.18 -4.10
N PHE A 107 -0.39 -8.26 -3.17
CA PHE A 107 -1.71 -7.63 -3.29
C PHE A 107 -1.88 -6.38 -2.41
N ALA A 108 -0.79 -5.85 -1.83
CA ALA A 108 -0.85 -4.62 -1.06
C ALA A 108 -1.19 -3.41 -1.96
N ASN A 109 -2.12 -2.57 -1.49
CA ASN A 109 -2.60 -1.39 -2.24
C ASN A 109 -1.56 -0.27 -2.42
N ILE A 110 -0.38 -0.37 -1.82
CA ILE A 110 0.66 0.66 -1.90
C ILE A 110 1.81 0.09 -2.73
N PRO A 111 1.97 0.54 -3.99
CA PRO A 111 3.15 0.20 -4.79
C PRO A 111 4.40 0.62 -4.00
N GLN A 112 5.27 -0.35 -3.67
CA GLN A 112 6.58 -0.07 -3.06
C GLN A 112 7.62 0.36 -4.11
N LEU A 113 7.16 0.85 -5.26
CA LEU A 113 8.04 1.31 -6.33
C LEU A 113 8.68 2.63 -5.90
N PRO A 114 10.00 2.82 -6.11
CA PRO A 114 10.63 4.11 -5.89
C PRO A 114 9.95 5.15 -6.79
N ALA A 115 9.82 6.38 -6.28
CA ALA A 115 9.36 7.49 -7.10
C ALA A 115 10.36 7.69 -8.25
N GLU A 116 9.90 7.56 -9.49
CA GLU A 116 10.72 7.93 -10.64
C GLU A 116 10.84 9.46 -10.71
N PRO A 117 12.06 10.00 -10.89
CA PRO A 117 12.22 11.44 -11.04
C PRO A 117 11.52 11.92 -12.31
N LEU A 118 10.58 12.84 -12.17
CA LEU A 118 9.89 13.44 -13.31
C LEU A 118 10.89 14.26 -14.13
N THR A 119 11.02 13.94 -15.41
CA THR A 119 11.79 14.77 -16.35
C THR A 119 10.90 15.92 -16.81
N ALA A 120 11.26 17.15 -16.45
CA ALA A 120 10.55 18.33 -16.92
C ALA A 120 10.72 18.45 -18.44
N MET A 121 9.63 18.49 -19.18
CA MET A 121 9.65 18.82 -20.60
C MET A 121 9.89 20.32 -20.74
N VAL A 122 11.08 20.69 -21.23
CA VAL A 122 11.44 22.08 -21.50
C VAL A 122 11.34 22.31 -23.00
N SER A 123 10.39 23.13 -23.43
CA SER A 123 10.35 23.64 -24.80
C SER A 123 11.24 24.88 -24.90
N PRO A 124 12.17 24.96 -25.86
CA PRO A 124 13.14 26.06 -25.93
C PRO A 124 12.56 27.36 -26.54
N TRP A 125 11.47 27.29 -27.32
CA TRP A 125 10.80 28.46 -27.92
C TRP A 125 9.32 28.16 -28.24
N PRO A 126 8.47 29.20 -28.47
CA PRO A 126 7.08 29.01 -28.87
C PRO A 126 6.91 28.07 -30.06
N PHE A 127 5.92 27.17 -29.98
CA PHE A 127 5.53 26.24 -31.05
C PHE A 127 6.58 25.18 -31.43
N ALA A 128 7.62 24.99 -30.63
CA ALA A 128 8.62 23.94 -30.84
C ALA A 128 8.10 22.53 -30.46
N GLN A 129 7.23 22.47 -29.45
CA GLN A 129 6.74 21.21 -28.90
C GLN A 129 5.31 21.37 -28.37
N TRP A 130 4.44 20.45 -28.79
CA TRP A 130 3.04 20.41 -28.41
C TRP A 130 2.72 19.09 -27.70
N GLY A 131 1.94 19.16 -26.63
CA GLY A 131 1.31 17.98 -26.03
C GLY A 131 -0.10 17.81 -26.57
N LEU A 132 -0.41 16.63 -27.10
CA LEU A 132 -1.74 16.30 -27.59
C LEU A 132 -2.43 15.34 -26.62
N ASP A 133 -3.71 15.58 -26.36
CA ASP A 133 -4.54 14.71 -25.54
C ASP A 133 -5.96 14.60 -26.12
N LEU A 134 -6.65 13.53 -25.73
CA LEU A 134 -8.03 13.24 -26.11
C LEU A 134 -8.90 13.18 -24.87
N ILE A 135 -9.90 14.04 -24.81
CA ILE A 135 -10.88 14.08 -23.73
C ILE A 135 -12.12 13.30 -24.17
N GLY A 136 -12.57 12.35 -23.35
CA GLY A 136 -13.90 11.76 -23.45
C GLY A 136 -13.99 10.28 -23.06
N PRO A 137 -15.19 9.66 -23.22
CA PRO A 137 -16.42 10.26 -23.76
C PRO A 137 -17.12 11.23 -22.79
N MET A 138 -17.62 12.34 -23.33
CA MET A 138 -18.44 13.36 -22.65
C MET A 138 -19.92 13.21 -23.02
N PRO A 139 -20.86 13.84 -22.31
CA PRO A 139 -22.26 13.91 -22.72
C PRO A 139 -22.40 14.42 -24.15
N GLU A 140 -23.26 13.79 -24.95
CA GLU A 140 -23.36 14.07 -26.38
C GLU A 140 -23.87 15.49 -26.65
N GLY A 141 -23.05 16.26 -27.36
CA GLY A 141 -23.43 17.57 -27.89
C GLY A 141 -24.13 17.48 -29.24
N LYS A 142 -24.46 18.64 -29.80
CA LYS A 142 -25.02 18.76 -31.15
C LYS A 142 -24.07 18.10 -32.18
N GLY A 143 -24.59 17.21 -33.02
CA GLY A 143 -23.78 16.47 -33.99
C GLY A 143 -23.08 15.23 -33.42
N GLN A 144 -23.56 14.70 -32.29
CA GLN A 144 -23.01 13.49 -31.63
C GLN A 144 -21.53 13.64 -31.24
N VAL A 145 -21.05 14.87 -31.09
CA VAL A 145 -19.71 15.15 -30.58
C VAL A 145 -19.65 14.77 -29.10
N LYS A 146 -18.71 13.89 -28.75
CA LYS A 146 -18.53 13.37 -27.39
C LYS A 146 -17.07 13.24 -27.00
N TYR A 147 -16.16 13.65 -27.88
CA TYR A 147 -14.75 13.74 -27.59
C TYR A 147 -14.24 15.14 -27.91
N ALA A 148 -13.11 15.52 -27.35
CA ALA A 148 -12.35 16.68 -27.79
C ALA A 148 -10.89 16.29 -27.95
N VAL A 149 -10.27 16.69 -29.07
CA VAL A 149 -8.81 16.70 -29.18
C VAL A 149 -8.32 18.04 -28.66
N VAL A 150 -7.27 18.03 -27.86
CA VAL A 150 -6.64 19.22 -27.31
C VAL A 150 -5.14 19.16 -27.61
N ALA A 151 -4.58 20.24 -28.13
CA ALA A 151 -3.14 20.43 -28.26
C ALA A 151 -2.70 21.65 -27.46
N VAL A 152 -1.64 21.52 -26.67
CA VAL A 152 -1.09 22.62 -25.87
C VAL A 152 0.38 22.81 -26.20
N ASP A 153 0.76 24.01 -26.62
CA ASP A 153 2.16 24.40 -26.78
C ASP A 153 2.85 24.45 -25.42
N TYR A 154 3.95 23.74 -25.27
CA TYR A 154 4.62 23.61 -23.98
C TYR A 154 5.29 24.89 -23.49
N PHE A 155 5.66 25.80 -24.39
CA PHE A 155 6.29 27.07 -24.04
C PHE A 155 5.26 28.12 -23.62
N THR A 156 4.34 28.47 -24.52
CA THR A 156 3.36 29.54 -24.34
C THR A 156 2.14 29.12 -23.52
N LYS A 157 1.91 27.81 -23.39
CA LYS A 157 0.66 27.23 -22.87
C LYS A 157 -0.57 27.60 -23.73
N TRP A 158 -0.36 28.01 -24.98
CA TRP A 158 -1.44 28.18 -25.95
C TRP A 158 -2.14 26.84 -26.22
N ALA A 159 -3.47 26.84 -26.19
CA ALA A 159 -4.27 25.64 -26.36
C ALA A 159 -5.17 25.74 -27.60
N GLU A 160 -5.14 24.70 -28.42
CA GLU A 160 -6.08 24.46 -29.52
C GLU A 160 -6.96 23.27 -29.18
N ALA A 161 -8.25 23.35 -29.49
CA ALA A 161 -9.17 22.26 -29.21
C ALA A 161 -10.26 22.11 -30.29
N GLU A 162 -10.60 20.88 -30.63
CA GLU A 162 -11.67 20.56 -31.60
C GLU A 162 -12.56 19.44 -31.06
N ALA A 163 -13.88 19.64 -31.18
CA ALA A 163 -14.88 18.65 -30.77
C ALA A 163 -15.03 17.54 -31.84
N LEU A 164 -14.98 16.28 -31.43
CA LEU A 164 -15.03 15.11 -32.30
C LEU A 164 -16.22 14.20 -31.94
N ALA A 165 -16.91 13.70 -32.97
CA ALA A 165 -17.91 12.64 -32.82
C ALA A 165 -17.27 11.26 -32.62
N THR A 166 -16.12 11.04 -33.27
CA THR A 166 -15.37 9.78 -33.24
C THR A 166 -13.87 10.06 -33.24
N ILE A 167 -13.11 9.32 -32.44
CA ILE A 167 -11.65 9.38 -32.43
C ILE A 167 -11.14 8.53 -33.59
N THR A 168 -10.62 9.17 -34.64
CA THR A 168 -10.04 8.50 -35.81
C THR A 168 -8.74 9.20 -36.19
N ALA A 169 -7.77 8.45 -36.73
CA ALA A 169 -6.48 9.01 -37.15
C ALA A 169 -6.66 10.17 -38.14
N ALA A 170 -7.51 10.02 -39.15
CA ALA A 170 -7.79 11.05 -40.15
C ALA A 170 -8.30 12.38 -39.54
N ARG A 171 -9.12 12.31 -38.49
CA ARG A 171 -9.60 13.52 -37.80
C ARG A 171 -8.49 14.18 -36.97
N ILE A 172 -7.65 13.40 -36.30
CA ILE A 172 -6.50 13.92 -35.55
C ILE A 172 -5.48 14.55 -36.51
N GLU A 173 -5.20 13.91 -37.64
CA GLU A 173 -4.33 14.46 -38.69
C GLU A 173 -4.88 15.79 -39.22
N SER A 174 -6.18 15.83 -39.54
CA SER A 174 -6.85 17.05 -39.98
C SER A 174 -6.72 18.17 -38.95
N PHE A 175 -6.95 17.88 -37.67
CA PHE A 175 -6.79 18.85 -36.58
C PHE A 175 -5.36 19.39 -36.49
N VAL A 176 -4.34 18.51 -36.54
CA VAL A 176 -2.93 18.91 -36.51
C VAL A 176 -2.58 19.82 -37.68
N TRP A 177 -2.98 19.45 -38.90
CA TRP A 177 -2.65 20.22 -40.10
C TRP A 177 -3.36 21.57 -40.19
N GLN A 178 -4.54 21.70 -39.58
CA GLN A 178 -5.33 22.92 -39.63
C GLN A 178 -5.01 23.89 -38.50
N ASN A 179 -4.76 23.38 -37.30
CA ASN A 179 -4.72 24.21 -36.09
C ASN A 179 -3.32 24.35 -35.47
N ILE A 180 -2.37 23.45 -35.77
CA ILE A 180 -1.02 23.52 -35.18
C ILE A 180 -0.08 24.30 -36.13
N PRO A 181 0.47 25.46 -35.72
CA PRO A 181 1.49 26.17 -36.48
C PRO A 181 2.79 25.36 -36.52
N ILE A 182 3.19 24.92 -37.71
CA ILE A 182 4.44 24.19 -37.93
C ILE A 182 5.51 25.17 -38.43
N PRO A 183 6.65 25.37 -37.71
CA PRO A 183 7.75 26.19 -38.20
C PRO A 183 8.32 25.61 -39.51
N SER A 184 8.35 26.40 -40.59
CA SER A 184 8.78 25.91 -41.91
C SER A 184 10.30 25.72 -41.97
N PRO A 185 10.75 24.48 -42.29
CA PRO A 185 11.30 24.28 -43.62
C PRO A 185 10.65 23.09 -44.37
N MET A 186 9.62 22.45 -43.80
CA MET A 186 8.96 21.26 -44.36
C MET A 186 7.62 21.53 -45.06
N ALA A 187 7.32 22.79 -45.40
CA ALA A 187 6.17 23.08 -46.27
C ALA A 187 6.45 22.53 -47.68
N ARG A 188 6.06 21.28 -47.96
CA ARG A 188 5.89 20.83 -49.35
C ARG A 188 4.85 21.76 -50.00
N SER A 189 5.24 22.34 -51.12
CA SER A 189 4.39 23.19 -51.94
C SER A 189 3.05 22.51 -52.19
N LYS A 190 1.94 23.18 -51.85
CA LYS A 190 0.63 22.78 -52.36
C LYS A 190 0.70 22.83 -53.89
N PRO A 191 0.34 21.76 -54.63
CA PRO A 191 0.22 21.88 -56.07
C PRO A 191 -0.94 22.84 -56.38
N LEU A 192 -0.64 23.93 -57.07
CA LEU A 192 -1.66 24.77 -57.71
C LEU A 192 -2.40 23.89 -58.71
N THR A 193 -3.66 23.58 -58.42
CA THR A 193 -4.62 23.18 -59.45
C THR A 193 -5.29 24.45 -59.97
N LYS A 194 -5.30 24.59 -61.29
CA LYS A 194 -5.97 25.66 -62.05
C LYS A 194 -7.48 25.54 -61.92
#